data_AF-A0A523UH07-F1
#
_entry.id   AF-A0A523UH07-F1
#
_cell.length_a   1.000
_cell.length_b   1.000
_cell.length_c   1.000
_cell.angle_alpha   90.00
_cell.angle_beta   90.00
_cell.angle_gamma   90.00
#
_symmetry.space_group_name_H-M   'P 1'
#
loop_
_entity.id
_entity.type
_entity.pdbx_description
1 polymer ?
#
loop_
_entity_poly.entity_id
_entity_poly.type
_entity_poly.pdbx_seq_one_letter_code
_entity_poly.pdbx_strand_id
1 'polypeptide(L)'
;MVGKGRSVRETAEREGTPDFWQGKTVCWEMCHCPEVIKSECPAPKYPSLPCWEIEGTYCKLTADGTSGKDTSICQTCRVYKRWGGNKPIELKLFGKGIDSFHRYLEEKAEAVRSTPQWREIPPVW
;
A
#
# COMPACT_ATOMS: atom_id res chain seq x y z
N MET A 1 -11.49 39.20 -41.10
CA MET A 1 -11.56 39.30 -39.62
C MET A 1 -11.51 37.89 -39.07
N VAL A 2 -10.39 37.51 -38.44
CA VAL A 2 -10.21 36.22 -37.76
C VAL A 2 -10.72 36.37 -36.33
N GLY A 3 -11.55 35.43 -35.87
CA GLY A 3 -12.03 35.39 -34.49
C GLY A 3 -12.86 34.13 -34.23
N LYS A 4 -12.31 32.94 -34.51
CA LYS A 4 -11.89 31.97 -33.47
C LYS A 4 -13.01 31.57 -32.53
N GLY A 5 -13.66 30.46 -32.88
CA GLY A 5 -14.53 29.69 -32.00
C GLY A 5 -13.80 29.28 -30.72
N ARG A 6 -14.54 29.29 -29.62
CA ARG A 6 -14.04 28.86 -28.31
C ARG A 6 -14.79 27.58 -27.92
N SER A 7 -14.21 26.46 -28.37
CA SER A 7 -14.42 25.14 -27.77
C SER A 7 -13.93 25.20 -26.32
N VAL A 8 -14.84 25.04 -25.36
CA VAL A 8 -14.48 24.84 -23.95
C VAL A 8 -14.79 23.39 -23.62
N ARG A 9 -13.76 22.57 -23.90
CA ARG A 9 -13.24 21.49 -23.08
C ARG A 9 -14.28 20.77 -22.22
N GLU A 10 -14.76 19.69 -22.80
CA GLU A 10 -15.17 18.46 -22.15
C GLU A 10 -14.24 18.13 -20.97
N THR A 11 -14.65 18.52 -19.76
CA THR A 11 -14.06 18.03 -18.52
C THR A 11 -14.52 16.59 -18.38
N ALA A 12 -13.64 15.67 -18.75
CA ALA A 12 -13.74 14.28 -18.35
C ALA A 12 -13.72 14.21 -16.82
N GLU A 13 -14.91 14.21 -16.22
CA GLU A 13 -15.14 13.72 -14.88
C GLU A 13 -14.76 12.24 -14.87
N ARG A 14 -13.49 11.97 -14.60
CA ARG A 14 -13.11 10.71 -13.96
C ARG A 14 -13.88 10.70 -12.64
N GLU A 15 -14.82 9.76 -12.51
CA GLU A 15 -15.42 9.37 -11.23
C GLU A 15 -14.28 8.91 -10.29
N GLY A 16 -13.60 9.89 -9.70
CA GLY A 16 -12.52 9.69 -8.76
C GLY A 16 -13.14 9.42 -7.41
N THR A 17 -12.92 8.22 -6.89
CA THR A 17 -13.17 7.98 -5.46
C THR A 17 -12.51 9.11 -4.67
N PRO A 18 -13.24 9.78 -3.76
CA PRO A 18 -12.70 10.93 -3.06
C PRO A 18 -11.45 10.50 -2.28
N ASP A 19 -10.33 11.16 -2.55
CA ASP A 19 -9.12 10.99 -1.76
C ASP A 19 -9.45 11.31 -0.31
N PHE A 20 -9.37 10.33 0.58
CA PHE A 20 -9.63 10.49 2.02
C PHE A 20 -8.91 11.72 2.60
N TRP A 21 -7.71 11.98 2.07
CA TRP A 21 -6.79 13.04 2.46
C TRP A 21 -7.17 14.43 1.97
N GLN A 22 -8.29 14.63 1.26
CA GLN A 22 -8.70 15.97 0.86
C GLN A 22 -8.84 16.90 2.08
N GLY A 23 -8.10 18.02 2.05
CA GLY A 23 -8.01 18.98 3.15
C GLY A 23 -7.24 18.49 4.39
N LYS A 24 -6.48 17.39 4.31
CA LYS A 24 -5.73 16.80 5.43
C LYS A 24 -4.26 16.61 5.04
N THR A 25 -3.38 16.66 6.05
CA THR A 25 -1.98 16.29 5.85
C THR A 25 -1.84 14.76 5.86
N VAL A 26 -1.24 14.22 4.80
CA VAL A 26 -0.98 12.79 4.61
C VAL A 26 0.03 12.24 5.62
N CYS A 27 0.01 10.92 5.84
CA CYS A 27 0.81 10.31 6.91
C CYS A 27 2.32 10.46 6.70
N TRP A 28 2.82 10.32 5.46
CA TRP A 28 4.25 10.40 5.15
C TRP A 28 4.81 11.82 5.28
N GLU A 29 4.00 12.85 5.08
CA GLU A 29 4.38 14.23 5.36
C GLU A 29 4.41 14.50 6.87
N MET A 30 3.37 14.09 7.60
CA MET A 30 3.29 14.27 9.05
C MET A 30 4.38 13.51 9.81
N CYS A 31 4.79 12.35 9.30
CA CYS A 31 5.81 11.51 9.90
C CYS A 31 7.22 11.78 9.35
N HIS A 32 7.36 12.71 8.38
CA HIS A 32 8.63 13.00 7.71
C HIS A 32 9.32 11.74 7.17
N CYS A 33 8.54 10.86 6.52
CA CYS A 33 9.09 9.63 5.97
C CYS A 33 10.07 9.95 4.83
N PRO A 34 11.30 9.41 4.85
CA PRO A 34 12.26 9.62 3.77
C PRO A 34 11.80 8.91 2.50
N GLU A 35 12.31 9.35 1.35
CA GLU A 35 11.83 8.88 0.04
C GLU A 35 11.94 7.36 -0.13
N VAL A 36 13.02 6.75 0.39
CA VAL A 36 13.22 5.29 0.37
C VAL A 36 12.11 4.51 1.09
N ILE A 37 11.50 5.10 2.12
CA ILE A 37 10.36 4.50 2.82
C ILE A 37 9.07 4.77 2.06
N LYS A 38 8.93 5.97 1.52
CA LYS A 38 7.74 6.41 0.80
C LYS A 38 7.52 5.61 -0.49
N SER A 39 8.60 5.28 -1.22
CA SER A 39 8.52 4.48 -2.46
C SER A 39 8.01 3.06 -2.21
N GLU A 40 8.39 2.47 -1.08
CA GLU A 40 8.01 1.10 -0.72
C GLU A 40 6.66 1.04 -0.01
N CYS A 41 6.36 2.02 0.84
CA CYS A 41 5.15 2.02 1.66
C CYS A 41 3.86 2.00 0.81
N PRO A 42 2.84 1.22 1.21
CA PRO A 42 1.57 1.20 0.51
C PRO A 42 0.73 2.47 0.72
N ALA A 43 0.98 3.26 1.78
CA ALA A 43 0.15 4.42 2.06
C ALA A 43 0.12 5.46 0.91
N PRO A 44 1.26 5.86 0.30
CA PRO A 44 1.24 6.71 -0.90
C PRO A 44 0.61 6.04 -2.14
N LYS A 45 0.63 4.71 -2.22
CA LYS A 45 0.11 3.94 -3.37
C LYS A 45 -1.43 3.84 -3.36
N TYR A 46 -2.06 4.02 -2.19
CA TYR A 46 -3.51 3.90 -2.00
C TYR A 46 -4.08 5.13 -1.25
N PRO A 47 -4.09 6.32 -1.87
CA PRO A 47 -4.48 7.58 -1.22
C PRO A 47 -5.97 7.69 -0.87
N SER A 48 -6.82 6.85 -1.47
CA SER A 48 -8.24 6.75 -1.11
C SER A 48 -8.46 6.14 0.28
N LEU A 49 -7.44 5.50 0.87
CA LEU A 49 -7.50 4.92 2.20
C LEU A 49 -6.53 5.61 3.16
N PRO A 50 -6.91 5.80 4.42
CA PRO A 50 -5.97 6.20 5.45
C PRO A 50 -4.99 5.07 5.77
N CYS A 51 -3.77 5.42 6.14
CA CYS A 51 -2.70 4.45 6.39
C CYS A 51 -3.04 3.41 7.48
N TRP A 52 -3.88 3.75 8.45
CA TRP A 52 -4.28 2.81 9.50
C TRP A 52 -5.23 1.71 9.01
N GLU A 53 -5.91 1.89 7.88
CA GLU A 53 -6.77 0.86 7.25
C GLU A 53 -6.01 -0.04 6.25
N ILE A 54 -4.73 0.24 6.01
CA ILE A 54 -3.90 -0.50 5.05
C ILE A 54 -2.96 -1.46 5.80
N GLU A 55 -2.99 -2.75 5.47
CA GLU A 55 -2.02 -3.73 5.97
C GLU A 55 -0.60 -3.39 5.48
N GLY A 56 0.40 -3.58 6.36
CA GLY A 56 1.81 -3.54 5.95
C GLY A 56 2.34 -2.15 5.60
N THR A 57 1.74 -1.08 6.10
CA THR A 57 2.38 0.25 6.12
C THR A 57 3.64 0.20 6.96
N TYR A 58 4.70 0.91 6.56
CA TYR A 58 6.02 0.85 7.20
C TYR A 58 5.98 0.96 8.73
N CYS A 59 5.21 1.90 9.29
CA CYS A 59 5.12 2.11 10.73
C CYS A 59 4.45 0.97 11.52
N LYS A 60 3.79 0.02 10.84
CA LYS A 60 3.18 -1.18 11.44
C LYS A 60 4.08 -2.41 11.35
N LEU A 61 5.20 -2.32 10.63
CA LEU A 61 6.14 -3.43 10.54
C LEU A 61 6.92 -3.51 11.85
N THR A 62 6.96 -4.70 12.44
CA THR A 62 7.78 -5.03 13.60
C THR A 62 9.18 -5.48 13.16
N ALA A 63 10.13 -5.57 14.09
CA ALA A 63 11.54 -5.90 13.78
C ALA A 63 11.73 -7.30 13.15
N ASP A 64 10.77 -8.19 13.35
CA ASP A 64 10.65 -9.52 12.73
C ASP A 64 9.91 -9.51 11.38
N GLY A 65 9.63 -8.32 10.81
CA GLY A 65 9.06 -8.19 9.47
C GLY A 65 7.60 -8.65 9.35
N THR A 66 6.87 -8.78 10.46
CA THR A 66 5.52 -9.37 10.42
C THR A 66 4.56 -8.58 9.53
N SER A 67 3.50 -9.29 9.11
CA SER A 67 2.41 -8.94 8.18
C SER A 67 1.92 -7.47 8.16
N GLY A 68 2.18 -6.68 9.19
CA GLY A 68 1.68 -5.31 9.33
C GLY A 68 0.17 -5.25 9.52
N LYS A 69 -0.40 -6.33 10.07
CA LYS A 69 -1.80 -6.42 10.49
C LYS A 69 -2.04 -5.82 11.87
N ASP A 70 -1.00 -5.71 12.70
CA ASP A 70 -1.16 -5.09 14.02
C ASP A 70 -1.41 -3.59 13.88
N THR A 71 -2.53 -3.14 14.44
CA THR A 71 -2.97 -1.74 14.46
C THR A 71 -2.76 -1.09 15.82
N SER A 72 -2.20 -1.79 16.81
CA SER A 72 -1.93 -1.28 18.15
C SER A 72 -1.09 0.02 18.12
N ILE A 73 -0.06 0.06 17.26
CA ILE A 73 0.79 1.24 17.06
C ILE A 73 0.01 2.47 16.55
N CYS A 74 -1.09 2.25 15.83
CA CYS A 74 -1.93 3.34 15.34
C CYS A 74 -2.66 4.07 16.48
N GLN A 75 -2.94 3.40 17.60
CA GLN A 75 -3.61 4.01 18.75
C GLN A 75 -2.76 5.13 19.38
N THR A 76 -1.43 5.04 19.27
CA THR A 76 -0.49 6.08 19.76
C THR A 76 0.01 7.00 18.65
N CYS A 77 -0.17 6.62 17.38
CA CYS A 77 0.27 7.36 16.20
C CYS A 77 -0.38 8.75 16.09
N ARG A 78 0.45 9.79 15.88
CA ARG A 78 0.02 11.18 15.69
C ARG A 78 -0.96 11.38 14.52
N VAL A 79 -0.83 10.60 13.44
CA VAL A 79 -1.68 10.75 12.26
C VAL A 79 -3.10 10.28 12.57
N TYR A 80 -3.23 9.12 13.20
CA TYR A 80 -4.53 8.57 13.60
C TYR A 80 -5.16 9.39 14.74
N LYS A 81 -4.39 9.85 15.73
CA LYS A 81 -4.89 10.78 16.75
C LYS A 81 -5.45 12.07 16.14
N ARG A 82 -4.88 12.55 15.04
CA ARG A 82 -5.32 13.77 14.36
C ARG A 82 -6.54 13.57 13.47
N TRP A 83 -6.60 12.45 12.74
CA TRP A 83 -7.56 12.26 11.65
C TRP A 83 -8.49 11.04 11.77
N GLY A 84 -8.17 10.08 12.66
CA GLY A 84 -8.90 8.82 12.83
C GLY A 84 -10.11 8.91 13.74
N GLY A 85 -10.25 9.99 14.52
CA GLY A 85 -11.43 10.24 15.36
C GLY A 85 -11.65 9.21 16.46
N ASN A 86 -10.59 8.51 16.91
CA ASN A 86 -10.63 7.47 17.95
C ASN A 86 -11.63 6.32 17.68
N LYS A 87 -11.98 6.07 16.43
CA LYS A 87 -12.86 4.96 16.02
C LYS A 87 -12.10 3.65 15.94
N PRO A 88 -12.66 2.50 16.35
CA PRO A 88 -12.01 1.20 16.18
C PRO A 88 -11.39 1.03 14.79
N ILE A 89 -10.12 0.61 14.76
CA ILE A 89 -9.35 0.53 13.52
C ILE A 89 -9.64 -0.81 12.85
N GLU A 90 -10.13 -0.75 11.62
CA GLU A 90 -10.39 -1.92 10.78
C GLU A 90 -9.48 -1.87 9.54
N LEU A 91 -8.82 -2.99 9.23
CA LEU A 91 -8.04 -3.11 8.01
C LEU A 91 -8.98 -3.39 6.83
N LYS A 92 -8.85 -2.61 5.76
CA LYS A 92 -9.64 -2.74 4.53
C LYS A 92 -8.82 -3.22 3.35
N LEU A 93 -7.51 -3.00 3.37
CA LEU A 93 -6.61 -3.42 2.29
C LEU A 93 -5.60 -4.43 2.81
N PHE A 94 -5.58 -5.62 2.19
CA PHE A 94 -4.72 -6.74 2.55
C PHE A 94 -3.82 -7.18 1.39
N GLY A 95 -2.68 -7.81 1.70
CA GLY A 95 -1.75 -8.39 0.72
C GLY A 95 -1.01 -7.38 -0.17
N LYS A 96 -1.15 -6.08 0.11
CA LYS A 96 -0.47 -4.98 -0.60
C LYS A 96 0.58 -4.26 0.24
N GLY A 97 0.91 -4.81 1.40
CA GLY A 97 1.90 -4.30 2.33
C GLY A 97 3.34 -4.36 1.81
N ILE A 98 4.28 -3.75 2.55
CA ILE A 98 5.72 -3.76 2.21
C ILE A 98 6.31 -5.18 2.17
N ASP A 99 5.65 -6.19 2.73
CA ASP A 99 6.16 -7.55 2.76
C ASP A 99 5.16 -8.61 2.25
N SER A 100 4.54 -8.32 1.10
CA SER A 100 3.95 -9.38 0.28
C SER A 100 4.89 -9.89 -0.80
N PHE A 101 5.92 -9.12 -1.19
CA PHE A 101 6.86 -9.56 -2.22
C PHE A 101 7.95 -10.48 -1.66
N HIS A 102 8.57 -10.18 -0.50
CA HIS A 102 9.61 -11.05 0.07
C HIS A 102 9.02 -12.39 0.50
N ARG A 103 7.90 -12.37 1.23
CA ARG A 103 7.14 -13.58 1.56
C ARG A 103 6.66 -14.38 0.33
N TYR A 104 6.16 -13.73 -0.73
CA TYR A 104 5.83 -14.42 -1.98
C TYR A 104 7.07 -15.06 -2.61
N LEU A 105 8.21 -14.36 -2.63
CA LEU A 105 9.46 -14.89 -3.16
C LEU A 105 10.01 -16.03 -2.29
N GLU A 106 9.91 -15.95 -0.97
CA GLU A 106 10.31 -17.03 -0.04
C GLU A 106 9.42 -18.26 -0.21
N GLU A 107 8.10 -18.10 -0.28
CA GLU A 107 7.16 -19.20 -0.57
C GLU A 107 7.42 -19.82 -1.94
N LYS A 108 7.73 -19.00 -2.96
CA LYS A 108 8.10 -19.50 -4.30
C LYS A 108 9.45 -20.18 -4.31
N ALA A 109 10.44 -19.65 -3.60
CA ALA A 109 11.76 -20.26 -3.47
C ALA A 109 11.68 -21.60 -2.73
N GLU A 110 10.84 -21.71 -1.69
CA GLU A 110 10.60 -22.96 -0.98
C GLU A 110 9.85 -23.98 -1.83
N ALA A 111 8.86 -23.56 -2.61
CA ALA A 111 8.15 -24.44 -3.54
C ALA A 111 9.08 -25.00 -4.63
N VAL A 112 10.04 -24.21 -5.12
CA VAL A 112 11.08 -24.67 -6.04
C VAL A 112 12.00 -25.70 -5.37
N ARG A 113 12.44 -25.44 -4.12
CA ARG A 113 13.27 -26.40 -3.35
C ARG A 113 12.57 -27.73 -3.05
N SER A 114 11.25 -27.70 -2.87
CA SER A 114 10.43 -28.88 -2.56
C SER A 114 9.94 -29.66 -3.79
N THR A 115 10.24 -29.20 -5.02
CA THR A 115 9.83 -29.90 -6.24
C THR A 115 10.82 -31.05 -6.55
N PRO A 116 10.38 -32.32 -6.59
CA PRO A 116 11.29 -33.43 -6.88
C PRO A 116 11.81 -33.37 -8.32
N GLN A 117 13.13 -33.30 -8.48
CA GLN A 117 13.83 -33.08 -9.75
C GLN A 117 13.75 -34.23 -10.77
N TRP A 118 13.06 -35.33 -10.47
CA TRP A 118 13.10 -36.55 -11.31
C TRP A 118 12.19 -36.54 -12.56
N ARG A 119 11.44 -35.46 -12.84
CA ARG A 119 10.56 -35.38 -14.03
C ARG A 119 11.19 -34.78 -15.29
N GLU A 120 12.45 -34.37 -15.24
CA GLU A 120 13.13 -33.71 -16.37
C GLU A 120 14.21 -34.55 -17.05
N ILE A 121 14.32 -35.85 -16.74
CA ILE A 121 15.17 -36.75 -17.52
C ILE A 121 14.31 -37.30 -18.65
N PRO A 122 14.42 -36.79 -19.90
CA PRO A 122 13.79 -37.47 -21.03
C PRO A 122 14.37 -38.89 -21.10
N PRO A 123 13.54 -39.91 -21.38
CA PRO A 123 14.04 -41.27 -21.51
C PRO A 123 15.14 -41.29 -22.57
N VAL A 124 16.35 -41.63 -22.15
CA VAL A 124 17.39 -42.08 -23.07
C VAL A 124 17.05 -43.53 -23.43
N TRP A 125 16.17 -43.61 -24.44
CA TRP A 125 15.97 -44.70 -25.41
C TRP A 125 15.05 -45.83 -24.97
#